data_AF-A0A377TCI1-F1
#
_entry.id   AF-A0A377TCI1-F1
#
_cell.length_a   1.000
_cell.length_b   1.000
_cell.length_c   1.000
_cell.angle_alpha   90.00
_cell.angle_beta   90.00
_cell.angle_gamma   90.00
#
_symmetry.space_group_name_H-M   'P 1'
#
loop_
_entity.id
_entity.type
_entity.pdbx_description
1 polymer ?
#
loop_
_entity_poly.entity_id
_entity_poly.type
_entity_poly.pdbx_seq_one_letter_code
_entity_poly.pdbx_strand_id
1 'polypeptide(L)'
;MLVEEVITAGVRMDVAGMLSGVLEETQQSVAASESQADRQVSRVLTVMGDFVAWLGFLQIEESQRPDSRINRGHKIFAKPPKNWSSSQRLTKLTLTPANNTAFYIYDWLVALNDVIIQNAGYSAGREIPLVQREKLGEILQQIRGD
;
A
#
# COMPACT_ATOMS: atom_id res chain seq x y z
N MET A 1 13.04 13.92 0.39
CA MET A 1 11.83 14.63 -0.11
C MET A 1 10.63 13.68 -0.09
N LEU A 2 9.38 14.19 -0.03
CA LEU A 2 8.18 13.34 0.11
C LEU A 2 8.09 12.20 -0.92
N VAL A 3 8.48 12.46 -2.17
CA VAL A 3 8.50 11.43 -3.23
C VAL A 3 9.44 10.27 -2.89
N GLU A 4 10.59 10.54 -2.28
CA GLU A 4 11.54 9.51 -1.86
C GLU A 4 10.95 8.62 -0.76
N GLU A 5 10.14 9.19 0.14
CA GLU A 5 9.46 8.42 1.19
C GLU A 5 8.42 7.47 0.63
N VAL A 6 7.66 7.91 -0.39
CA VAL A 6 6.69 7.05 -1.07
C VAL A 6 7.40 5.94 -1.87
N ILE A 7 8.50 6.28 -2.56
CA ILE A 7 9.32 5.27 -3.26
C ILE A 7 9.89 4.27 -2.25
N THR A 8 10.47 4.74 -1.15
CA THR A 8 11.03 3.90 -0.09
C THR A 8 9.99 2.98 0.51
N ALA A 9 8.78 3.49 0.77
CA ALA A 9 7.66 2.67 1.23
C ALA A 9 7.27 1.62 0.20
N GLY A 10 7.21 1.98 -1.09
CA GLY A 10 6.88 1.04 -2.17
C GLY A 10 7.89 -0.11 -2.29
N VAL A 11 9.17 0.16 -2.10
CA VAL A 11 10.22 -0.88 -2.06
C VAL A 11 10.09 -1.72 -0.77
N ARG A 12 9.99 -1.08 0.40
CA ARG A 12 9.88 -1.76 1.71
C ARG A 12 8.66 -2.68 1.81
N MET A 13 7.56 -2.32 1.14
CA MET A 13 6.31 -3.08 1.13
C MET A 13 6.24 -4.06 -0.06
N ASP A 14 7.33 -4.24 -0.81
CA ASP A 14 7.43 -5.13 -1.97
C ASP A 14 6.32 -4.94 -3.02
N VAL A 15 6.01 -3.68 -3.35
CA VAL A 15 5.01 -3.38 -4.39
C VAL A 15 5.43 -3.96 -5.74
N ALA A 16 6.73 -3.99 -6.03
CA ALA A 16 7.27 -4.60 -7.25
C ALA A 16 7.01 -6.11 -7.29
N GLY A 17 7.23 -6.84 -6.20
CA GLY A 17 6.93 -8.26 -6.10
C GLY A 17 5.43 -8.55 -6.25
N MET A 18 4.56 -7.74 -5.63
CA MET A 18 3.10 -7.85 -5.80
C MET A 18 2.67 -7.68 -7.26
N LEU A 19 3.26 -6.71 -7.96
CA LEU A 19 3.00 -6.49 -9.40
C LEU A 19 3.46 -7.67 -10.26
N SER A 20 4.67 -8.21 -10.00
CA SER A 20 5.16 -9.41 -10.69
C SER A 20 4.24 -10.61 -10.48
N GLY A 21 3.82 -10.87 -9.24
CA GLY A 21 2.94 -12.00 -8.91
C GLY A 21 1.60 -11.92 -9.66
N VAL A 22 0.99 -10.73 -9.71
CA VAL A 22 -0.25 -10.49 -10.47
C VAL A 22 -0.09 -10.77 -11.97
N LEU A 23 1.06 -10.43 -12.55
CA LEU A 23 1.35 -10.67 -13.96
C LEU A 23 1.58 -12.16 -14.24
N GLU A 24 2.25 -12.88 -13.35
CA GLU A 24 2.51 -14.32 -13.45
C GLU A 24 1.23 -15.16 -13.32
N GLU A 25 0.35 -14.85 -12.35
CA GLU A 25 -0.96 -15.51 -12.20
C GLU A 25 -1.81 -15.42 -13.47
N THR A 26 -1.72 -14.29 -14.18
CA THR A 26 -2.50 -14.04 -15.39
C THR A 26 -1.98 -14.83 -16.60
N GLN A 27 -0.74 -15.33 -16.56
CA GLN A 27 -0.17 -16.20 -17.60
C GLN A 27 -0.65 -17.65 -17.47
N GLN A 28 -1.00 -18.10 -16.25
CA GLN A 28 -1.45 -19.48 -16.00
C GLN A 28 -2.92 -19.72 -16.41
N SER A 29 -3.74 -18.67 -16.51
CA SER A 29 -5.14 -18.79 -16.95
C SER A 29 -5.28 -18.71 -18.47
N VAL A 30 -5.10 -19.83 -19.16
CA VAL A 30 -5.10 -19.92 -20.63
C VAL A 30 -6.53 -19.97 -21.20
N ALA A 31 -7.11 -18.81 -21.57
CA ALA A 31 -8.15 -18.67 -22.61
C ALA A 31 -8.43 -17.18 -22.96
N ALA A 32 -8.22 -16.82 -24.24
CA ALA A 32 -8.52 -15.54 -24.93
C ALA A 32 -7.54 -14.36 -24.72
N SER A 33 -6.69 -14.10 -25.72
CA SER A 33 -5.55 -13.15 -25.66
C SER A 33 -5.94 -11.66 -25.64
N GLU A 34 -7.09 -11.26 -26.19
CA GLU A 34 -7.50 -9.85 -26.20
C GLU A 34 -8.04 -9.41 -24.83
N SER A 35 -8.72 -10.30 -24.09
CA SER A 35 -9.17 -10.01 -22.71
C SER A 35 -8.04 -10.08 -21.68
N GLN A 36 -6.87 -10.61 -22.05
CA GLN A 36 -5.77 -10.86 -21.12
C GLN A 36 -5.01 -9.58 -20.79
N ALA A 37 -4.70 -8.75 -21.80
CA ALA A 37 -3.99 -7.48 -21.59
C ALA A 37 -4.81 -6.51 -20.73
N ASP A 38 -6.10 -6.36 -21.01
CA ASP A 38 -6.99 -5.49 -20.22
C ASP A 38 -7.11 -5.96 -18.77
N ARG A 39 -7.18 -7.28 -18.53
CA ARG A 39 -7.19 -7.85 -17.19
C ARG A 39 -5.88 -7.61 -16.45
N GLN A 40 -4.73 -7.76 -17.11
CA GLN A 40 -3.42 -7.47 -16.53
C GLN A 40 -3.32 -6.00 -16.13
N VAL A 41 -3.69 -5.08 -17.04
CA VAL A 41 -3.70 -3.65 -16.76
C VAL A 41 -4.61 -3.33 -15.59
N SER A 42 -5.84 -3.87 -15.56
CA SER A 42 -6.76 -3.65 -14.44
C SER A 42 -6.19 -4.14 -13.11
N ARG A 43 -5.58 -5.33 -13.06
CA ARG A 43 -4.99 -5.86 -11.82
C ARG A 43 -3.78 -5.05 -11.37
N VAL A 44 -2.91 -4.64 -12.29
CA VAL A 44 -1.77 -3.74 -12.01
C VAL A 44 -2.27 -2.41 -11.45
N LEU A 45 -3.29 -1.82 -12.08
CA LEU A 45 -3.91 -0.58 -11.59
C LEU A 45 -4.55 -0.75 -10.22
N THR A 46 -5.12 -1.91 -9.91
CA THR A 46 -5.64 -2.22 -8.56
C THR A 46 -4.52 -2.22 -7.53
N VAL A 47 -3.41 -2.94 -7.76
CA VAL A 47 -2.28 -2.98 -6.82
C VAL A 47 -1.70 -1.58 -6.59
N MET A 48 -1.48 -0.83 -7.67
CA MET A 48 -0.97 0.54 -7.57
C MET A 48 -1.97 1.48 -6.87
N GLY A 49 -3.25 1.35 -7.21
CA GLY A 49 -4.33 2.14 -6.62
C GLY A 49 -4.46 1.89 -5.13
N ASP A 50 -4.44 0.63 -4.70
CA ASP A 50 -4.52 0.25 -3.29
C ASP A 50 -3.30 0.76 -2.50
N PHE A 51 -2.10 0.66 -3.08
CA PHE A 51 -0.90 1.20 -2.45
C PHE A 51 -1.00 2.73 -2.27
N VAL A 52 -1.39 3.47 -3.31
CA VAL A 52 -1.47 4.94 -3.22
C VAL A 52 -2.62 5.39 -2.31
N ALA A 53 -3.75 4.69 -2.33
CA ALA A 53 -4.92 5.03 -1.53
C ALA A 53 -4.72 4.73 -0.03
N TRP A 54 -4.04 3.64 0.30
CA TRP A 54 -3.98 3.15 1.69
C TRP A 54 -2.58 3.08 2.28
N LEU A 55 -1.52 3.29 1.48
CA LEU A 55 -0.12 3.26 1.91
C LEU A 55 0.23 1.98 2.69
N GLY A 56 -0.31 0.84 2.25
CA GLY A 56 -0.12 -0.48 2.88
C GLY A 56 -1.08 -0.80 4.03
N PHE A 57 -1.83 0.17 4.57
CA PHE A 57 -2.73 -0.07 5.71
C PHE A 57 -3.99 -0.89 5.36
N LEU A 58 -4.28 -1.10 4.08
CA LEU A 58 -5.39 -1.96 3.66
C LEU A 58 -5.22 -3.40 4.15
N GLN A 59 -3.99 -3.90 4.18
CA GLN A 59 -3.64 -5.26 4.59
C GLN A 59 -3.41 -5.37 6.12
N ILE A 60 -3.40 -4.25 6.83
CA ILE A 60 -3.21 -4.21 8.28
C ILE A 60 -4.58 -4.27 8.96
N GLU A 61 -4.73 -5.16 9.94
CA GLU A 61 -5.93 -5.24 10.78
C GLU A 61 -6.26 -3.88 11.39
N GLU A 62 -7.55 -3.49 11.38
CA GLU A 62 -7.98 -2.14 11.79
C GLU A 62 -7.45 -1.76 13.17
N SER A 63 -7.50 -2.70 14.12
CA SER A 63 -7.01 -2.51 15.50
C SER A 63 -5.52 -2.16 15.63
N GLN A 64 -4.71 -2.55 14.65
CA GLN A 64 -3.26 -2.33 14.62
C GLN A 64 -2.88 -1.04 13.90
N ARG A 65 -3.83 -0.37 13.25
CA ARG A 65 -3.57 0.88 12.52
C ARG A 65 -3.37 2.04 13.51
N PRO A 66 -2.73 3.14 13.06
CA PRO A 66 -2.68 4.39 13.79
C PRO A 66 -4.06 4.93 14.16
N ASP A 67 -4.14 5.69 15.25
CA ASP A 67 -5.37 6.38 15.64
C ASP A 67 -5.63 7.58 14.71
N SER A 68 -6.89 7.77 14.32
CA SER A 68 -7.30 8.96 13.57
C SER A 68 -7.21 10.20 14.45
N ARG A 69 -6.69 11.30 13.88
CA ARG A 69 -6.59 12.59 14.58
C ARG A 69 -7.90 13.36 14.62
N ILE A 70 -8.76 13.14 13.62
CA ILE A 70 -10.02 13.89 13.49
C ILE A 70 -11.26 13.04 13.78
N ASN A 71 -11.18 11.72 13.62
CA ASN A 71 -12.21 10.80 14.09
C ASN A 71 -11.77 10.12 15.40
N ARG A 72 -11.80 10.89 16.49
CA ARG A 72 -11.30 10.43 17.81
C ARG A 72 -11.95 9.11 18.23
N GLY A 73 -11.14 8.21 18.78
CA GLY A 73 -11.58 6.88 19.19
C GLY A 73 -11.68 5.86 18.06
N HIS A 74 -11.41 6.26 16.81
CA HIS A 74 -11.35 5.36 15.66
C HIS A 74 -9.92 5.30 15.11
N LYS A 75 -9.65 4.21 14.40
CA LYS A 75 -8.41 3.99 13.67
C LYS A 75 -8.47 4.67 12.30
N ILE A 76 -7.31 4.95 11.70
CA ILE A 76 -7.27 5.48 10.34
C ILE A 76 -7.94 4.49 9.37
N PHE A 77 -8.68 5.03 8.40
CA PHE A 77 -9.40 4.22 7.41
C PHE A 77 -10.40 3.23 8.03
N ALA A 78 -10.84 3.49 9.26
CA ALA A 78 -11.89 2.73 9.90
C ALA A 78 -13.16 2.84 9.07
N LYS A 79 -13.90 1.72 8.97
CA LYS A 79 -15.19 1.75 8.30
C LYS A 79 -16.10 2.70 9.06
N PRO A 80 -16.84 3.59 8.37
CA PRO A 80 -17.80 4.44 9.06
C PRO A 80 -18.76 3.54 9.86
N PRO A 81 -19.15 3.94 11.07
CA PRO A 81 -20.05 3.16 11.89
C PRO A 81 -21.30 2.81 11.08
N LYS A 82 -21.70 1.54 11.12
CA LYS A 82 -22.93 1.10 10.48
C LYS A 82 -24.10 1.68 11.26
N ASN A 83 -24.51 2.89 10.92
CA ASN A 83 -25.68 3.55 11.48
C ASN A 83 -27.00 2.91 10.97
N TRP A 84 -26.90 1.82 10.20
CA TRP A 84 -28.03 1.06 9.68
C TRP A 84 -28.34 -0.07 10.65
N SER A 85 -29.31 0.16 11.55
CA SER A 85 -30.01 -0.94 12.18
C SER A 85 -30.66 -1.81 11.09
N SER A 86 -30.61 -3.13 11.22
CA SER A 86 -31.25 -4.10 10.31
C SER A 86 -32.77 -3.90 10.16
N SER A 87 -33.37 -3.05 10.99
CA SER A 87 -34.79 -2.66 10.94
C SER A 87 -35.04 -1.23 10.43
N GLN A 88 -33.99 -0.48 10.07
CA GLN A 88 -34.11 0.88 9.54
C GLN A 88 -34.04 0.84 8.02
N ARG A 89 -35.17 1.12 7.36
CA ARG A 89 -35.24 1.21 5.89
C ARG A 89 -34.10 2.10 5.36
N LEU A 90 -33.40 1.62 4.32
CA LEU A 90 -32.33 2.31 3.57
C LEU A 90 -32.72 3.70 3.00
N THR A 91 -33.95 4.16 3.22
CA THR A 91 -34.49 5.44 2.75
C THR A 91 -34.27 6.63 3.69
N LYS A 92 -33.68 6.45 4.88
CA LYS A 92 -33.37 7.58 5.78
C LYS A 92 -31.87 7.90 5.77
N LEU A 93 -31.49 8.88 4.94
CA LEU A 93 -30.21 9.56 5.10
C LEU A 93 -30.20 10.34 6.42
N THR A 94 -29.06 10.34 7.11
CA THR A 94 -28.85 11.20 8.29
C THR A 94 -29.02 12.67 7.90
N LEU A 95 -29.58 13.46 8.82
CA LEU A 95 -29.87 14.90 8.62
C LEU A 95 -28.62 15.73 8.29
N THR A 96 -27.44 15.24 8.66
CA THR A 96 -26.16 15.82 8.27
C THR A 96 -25.33 14.74 7.56
N PRO A 97 -24.87 14.99 6.32
CA PRO A 97 -23.94 14.08 5.68
C PRO A 97 -22.60 14.12 6.42
N ALA A 98 -22.07 12.95 6.80
CA ALA A 98 -20.73 12.85 7.32
C ALA A 98 -19.74 13.26 6.21
N ASN A 99 -18.77 14.13 6.52
CA ASN A 99 -17.74 14.54 5.58
C ASN A 99 -16.64 13.46 5.49
N ASN A 100 -16.99 12.31 4.89
CA ASN A 100 -16.10 11.17 4.74
C ASN A 100 -14.83 11.51 3.94
N THR A 101 -14.92 12.43 2.98
CA THR A 101 -13.76 12.91 2.22
C THR A 101 -12.75 13.60 3.12
N ALA A 102 -13.21 14.46 4.05
CA ALA A 102 -12.31 15.08 5.02
C ALA A 102 -11.68 14.01 5.94
N PHE A 103 -12.48 13.07 6.48
CA PHE A 103 -11.95 11.96 7.28
C PHE A 103 -10.85 11.20 6.56
N TYR A 104 -11.07 10.83 5.30
CA TYR A 104 -10.08 10.15 4.48
C TYR A 104 -8.80 10.96 4.28
N ILE A 105 -8.88 12.25 3.93
CA ILE A 105 -7.69 13.09 3.67
C ILE A 105 -6.81 13.19 4.93
N TYR A 106 -7.42 13.43 6.10
CA TYR A 106 -6.64 13.53 7.33
C TYR A 106 -6.08 12.18 7.78
N ASP A 107 -6.86 11.10 7.63
CA ASP A 107 -6.36 9.75 7.90
C ASP A 107 -5.18 9.39 6.99
N TRP A 108 -5.23 9.80 5.72
CA TRP A 108 -4.13 9.61 4.76
C TRP A 108 -2.87 10.36 5.19
N LEU A 109 -2.99 11.58 5.72
CA LEU A 109 -1.84 12.33 6.25
C LEU A 109 -1.25 11.66 7.50
N VAL A 110 -2.09 11.07 8.37
CA VAL A 110 -1.63 10.29 9.52
C VAL A 110 -0.91 9.02 9.06
N ALA A 111 -1.48 8.30 8.11
CA ALA A 111 -0.89 7.11 7.49
C ALA A 111 0.48 7.43 6.88
N LEU A 112 0.57 8.52 6.11
CA LEU A 112 1.81 8.97 5.49
C LEU A 112 2.88 9.28 6.54
N ASN A 113 2.53 10.02 7.59
CA ASN A 113 3.48 10.29 8.67
C ASN A 113 4.00 9.00 9.33
N ASP A 114 3.11 8.04 9.58
CA ASP A 114 3.49 6.76 10.16
C ASP A 114 4.44 5.98 9.24
N VAL A 115 4.16 5.95 7.92
CA VAL A 115 5.03 5.35 6.90
C VAL A 115 6.41 6.02 6.86
N ILE A 116 6.49 7.35 6.92
CA ILE A 116 7.76 8.08 6.95
C ILE A 116 8.57 7.69 8.19
N ILE A 117 7.94 7.58 9.35
CA ILE A 117 8.61 7.14 10.58
C ILE A 117 9.12 5.70 10.43
N GLN A 118 8.33 4.81 9.85
CA GLN A 118 8.72 3.42 9.61
C GLN A 118 9.83 3.28 8.55
N ASN A 119 9.90 4.20 7.60
CA ASN A 119 10.98 4.25 6.61
C ASN A 119 12.32 4.70 7.21
N ALA A 120 12.30 5.36 8.39
CA ALA A 120 13.51 5.80 9.04
C ALA A 120 14.45 4.61 9.33
N GLY A 121 15.64 4.65 8.76
CA GLY A 121 16.64 3.57 8.89
C GLY A 121 16.43 2.38 7.94
N TYR A 122 15.41 2.42 7.08
CA TYR A 122 15.34 1.55 5.92
C TYR A 122 16.39 2.01 4.89
N SER A 123 17.14 1.06 4.37
CA SER A 123 18.12 1.30 3.31
C SER A 123 18.05 0.11 2.38
N ALA A 124 17.64 0.30 1.13
CA ALA A 124 17.49 -0.79 0.14
C ALA A 124 18.76 -1.67 0.02
N GLY A 125 19.94 -1.10 0.29
CA GLY A 125 21.19 -1.85 0.35
C GLY A 125 21.25 -2.95 1.42
N ARG A 126 20.41 -2.92 2.47
CA ARG A 126 20.27 -3.97 3.51
C ARG A 126 19.51 -5.21 3.06
N GLU A 127 18.75 -5.11 1.97
CA GLU A 127 17.96 -6.23 1.45
C GLU A 127 18.73 -7.14 0.50
N ILE A 128 19.95 -6.76 0.09
CA ILE A 128 20.85 -7.68 -0.60
C ILE A 128 21.23 -8.77 0.42
N PRO A 129 20.81 -10.04 0.22
CA PRO A 129 21.21 -11.17 1.05
C PRO A 129 22.73 -11.19 1.19
N LEU A 130 23.23 -11.64 2.35
CA LEU A 130 24.67 -11.63 2.65
C LEU A 130 25.51 -12.24 1.53
N VAL A 131 25.04 -13.36 0.97
CA VAL A 131 25.66 -14.06 -0.17
C VAL A 131 25.78 -13.19 -1.42
N GLN A 132 24.77 -12.39 -1.72
CA GLN A 132 24.80 -11.49 -2.88
C GLN A 132 25.67 -10.25 -2.61
N ARG A 133 25.77 -9.80 -1.35
CA ARG A 133 26.71 -8.73 -0.95
C ARG A 133 28.16 -9.17 -1.03
N GLU A 134 28.47 -10.39 -0.60
CA GLU A 134 29.80 -10.98 -0.72
C GLU A 134 30.21 -11.07 -2.20
N LYS A 135 29.32 -11.60 -3.04
CA LYS A 135 29.55 -11.69 -4.49
C LYS A 135 29.69 -10.32 -5.15
N LEU A 136 28.90 -9.33 -4.73
CA LEU A 136 29.05 -7.96 -5.21
C LEU A 136 30.39 -7.36 -4.76
N GLY A 137 30.84 -7.67 -3.53
CA GLY A 137 32.13 -7.28 -2.99
C GLY A 137 33.30 -7.85 -3.80
N GLU A 138 33.25 -9.13 -4.17
CA GLU A 138 34.24 -9.77 -5.05
C GLU A 138 34.32 -9.09 -6.42
N ILE A 139 33.17 -8.81 -7.04
CA ILE A 139 33.10 -8.11 -8.33
C ILE A 139 33.66 -6.69 -8.21
N LEU A 140 33.33 -5.96 -7.14
CA LEU A 140 33.83 -4.61 -6.90
C LEU A 140 35.35 -4.60 -6.66
N GLN A 141 35.91 -5.62 -6.00
CA GLN A 141 37.37 -5.76 -5.85
C GLN A 141 38.07 -6.02 -7.18
N GLN A 142 37.46 -6.80 -8.08
CA GLN A 142 38.00 -7.05 -9.42
C GLN A 142 37.94 -5.80 -10.31
N ILE A 143 36.91 -4.97 -10.16
CA ILE A 143 36.77 -3.71 -10.93
C ILE A 143 37.66 -2.60 -10.39
N ARG A 144 37.96 -2.63 -9.08
CA ARG A 144 38.83 -1.64 -8.41
C ARG A 144 40.31 -2.05 -8.38
N GLY A 145 40.75 -2.92 -9.30
CA GLY A 145 42.17 -3.30 -9.38
C GLY A 145 43.09 -2.09 -9.51
N ASP A 146 44.03 -1.99 -8.57
CA ASP A 146 45.08 -0.97 -8.33
C ASP A 146 44.65 0.48 -8.00
#